data_AF-A0A1M5MD89-F1
#
_entry.id   AF-A0A1M5MD89-F1
#
_cell.length_a   1.000
_cell.length_b   1.000
_cell.length_c   1.000
_cell.angle_alpha   90.00
_cell.angle_beta   90.00
_cell.angle_gamma   90.00
#
_symmetry.space_group_name_H-M   'P 1'
#
loop_
_entity.id
_entity.type
_entity.pdbx_description
1 polymer ?
#
loop_
_entity_poly.entity_id
_entity_poly.type
_entity_poly.pdbx_seq_one_letter_code
_entity_poly.pdbx_strand_id
1 'polypeptide(L)'
;MKNTIYCILFLFVTIFGYTQNKQSLQTGVIIDSVKIANTPTESYAIYFPKKYDAKTPLALVFIFEPAARGKKGIEPFILAAETYNYILVCSNTLKNGSTQDNIAIANRLFDYVLQTYAIDTSQLYIAGFSGGARLASFFGISTGVFQGVIACGASFNGMDKFILPSNNFSYVGMVGDKDMNYQEMLENKEWLDNAKLVNTLFIAHEDHVWPKQSEMLRAFDWLEIQAYRKNIRPKNDTIIKRIYDINLRIADSLKANKEMVLSVNGYEKGITFFNTNEDNFLRAKIAEIKKSREYKDEIAKMEEIKVLENKILDKLWFRFEQELKSVKSNSNFKFWKSEIKDLNNMKLDNKNPLAQNMAIRVLYWFQVSVYEAGQENKRNRQNEKFTYCQELYKIITETN
;
A
#
# COMPACT_ATOMS: atom_id res chain seq x y z
N MET A 1 -82.32 -19.25 -37.30
CA MET A 1 -81.94 -18.14 -36.40
C MET A 1 -81.34 -18.71 -35.12
N LYS A 2 -80.01 -18.72 -35.00
CA LYS A 2 -79.29 -18.89 -33.74
C LYS A 2 -78.01 -18.05 -33.82
N ASN A 3 -77.91 -17.10 -32.89
CA ASN A 3 -76.82 -16.14 -32.73
C ASN A 3 -75.58 -16.84 -32.17
N THR A 4 -74.41 -16.53 -32.73
CA THR A 4 -73.12 -16.79 -32.09
C THR A 4 -72.40 -15.46 -31.96
N ILE A 5 -72.30 -14.97 -30.73
CA ILE A 5 -71.55 -13.76 -30.34
C ILE A 5 -70.11 -14.19 -30.04
N TYR A 6 -69.14 -13.61 -30.73
CA TYR A 6 -67.72 -13.72 -30.39
C TYR A 6 -67.32 -12.51 -29.54
N CYS A 7 -67.02 -12.73 -28.26
CA CYS A 7 -66.37 -11.74 -27.40
C CYS A 7 -64.84 -11.85 -27.58
N ILE A 8 -64.22 -10.79 -28.13
CA ILE A 8 -62.76 -10.63 -28.15
C ILE A 8 -62.36 -9.90 -26.87
N LEU A 9 -61.61 -10.58 -26.00
CA LEU A 9 -61.05 -10.03 -24.77
C LEU A 9 -59.70 -9.37 -25.09
N PHE A 10 -59.60 -8.04 -25.00
CA PHE A 10 -58.32 -7.32 -25.08
C PHE A 10 -57.66 -7.29 -23.70
N LEU A 11 -56.54 -7.99 -23.56
CA LEU A 11 -55.70 -8.00 -22.36
C LEU A 11 -54.73 -6.81 -22.43
N PHE A 12 -55.03 -5.74 -21.69
CA PHE A 12 -54.07 -4.66 -21.46
C PHE A 12 -53.02 -5.14 -20.44
N VAL A 13 -51.82 -5.47 -20.92
CA VAL A 13 -50.66 -5.71 -20.06
C VAL A 13 -50.09 -4.34 -19.67
N THR A 14 -50.39 -3.88 -18.46
CA THR A 14 -49.70 -2.74 -17.85
C THR A 14 -48.31 -3.18 -17.42
N ILE A 15 -47.30 -2.80 -18.19
CA ILE A 15 -45.89 -2.91 -17.78
C ILE A 15 -45.67 -1.85 -16.69
N PHE A 16 -45.68 -2.26 -15.42
CA PHE A 16 -45.12 -1.46 -14.35
C PHE A 16 -43.61 -1.43 -14.52
N GLY A 17 -43.10 -0.40 -15.21
CA GLY A 17 -41.70 -0.05 -15.15
C GLY A 17 -41.39 0.43 -13.74
N TYR A 18 -40.76 -0.41 -12.92
CA TYR A 18 -40.04 0.06 -11.74
C TYR A 18 -38.84 0.87 -12.24
N THR A 19 -39.04 2.18 -12.44
CA THR A 19 -37.93 3.13 -12.40
C THR A 19 -37.40 3.10 -10.97
N GLN A 20 -36.38 2.30 -10.71
CA GLN A 20 -35.54 2.52 -9.54
C GLN A 20 -35.09 3.97 -9.62
N ASN A 21 -35.48 4.75 -8.62
CA ASN A 21 -35.02 6.11 -8.40
C ASN A 21 -33.48 6.00 -8.31
N LYS A 22 -32.79 6.27 -9.42
CA LYS A 22 -31.34 6.25 -9.49
C LYS A 22 -30.88 7.46 -8.68
N GLN A 23 -30.79 7.29 -7.37
CA GLN A 23 -30.30 8.29 -6.44
C GLN A 23 -29.02 8.84 -7.05
N SER A 24 -28.99 10.14 -7.36
CA SER A 24 -27.84 10.73 -8.05
C SER A 24 -26.62 10.51 -7.17
N LEU A 25 -25.71 9.65 -7.60
CA LEU A 25 -24.47 9.38 -6.88
C LEU A 25 -23.69 10.69 -6.79
N GLN A 26 -23.37 11.12 -5.57
CA GLN A 26 -22.58 12.33 -5.36
C GLN A 26 -21.14 12.08 -5.81
N THR A 27 -20.62 12.98 -6.66
CA THR A 27 -19.24 12.91 -7.16
C THR A 27 -18.37 13.97 -6.49
N GLY A 28 -17.04 13.75 -6.49
CA GLY A 28 -16.07 14.70 -5.94
C GLY A 28 -16.03 14.78 -4.42
N VAL A 29 -16.79 13.93 -3.70
CA VAL A 29 -16.87 13.88 -2.23
C VAL A 29 -16.73 12.45 -1.74
N ILE A 30 -16.19 12.26 -0.54
CA ILE A 30 -16.15 10.94 0.10
C ILE A 30 -17.53 10.68 0.73
N ILE A 31 -18.23 9.67 0.23
CA ILE A 31 -19.44 9.14 0.85
C ILE A 31 -19.00 8.06 1.83
N ASP A 32 -19.15 8.33 3.12
CA ASP A 32 -18.73 7.40 4.17
C ASP A 32 -19.89 6.50 4.64
N SER A 33 -19.55 5.35 5.22
CA SER A 33 -20.49 4.43 5.88
C SER A 33 -21.60 3.86 5.00
N VAL A 34 -21.33 3.60 3.71
CA VAL A 34 -22.23 2.86 2.82
C VAL A 34 -22.35 1.41 3.31
N LYS A 35 -23.57 0.94 3.56
CA LYS A 35 -23.84 -0.40 4.09
C LYS A 35 -23.70 -1.47 3.00
N ILE A 36 -23.15 -2.61 3.38
CA ILE A 36 -23.17 -3.83 2.55
C ILE A 36 -24.52 -4.52 2.78
N ALA A 37 -25.25 -4.80 1.70
CA ALA A 37 -26.53 -5.51 1.82
C ALA A 37 -26.30 -6.92 2.39
N ASN A 38 -27.24 -7.41 3.20
CA ASN A 38 -27.18 -8.71 3.89
C ASN A 38 -26.08 -8.86 4.96
N THR A 39 -25.21 -7.86 5.17
CA THR A 39 -24.30 -7.77 6.32
C THR A 39 -24.30 -6.35 6.93
N PRO A 40 -25.37 -5.93 7.63
CA PRO A 40 -25.56 -4.53 8.06
C PRO A 40 -24.53 -4.00 9.06
N THR A 41 -23.77 -4.90 9.70
CA THR A 41 -22.62 -4.57 10.55
C THR A 41 -21.40 -4.11 9.76
N GLU A 42 -21.37 -4.36 8.45
CA GLU A 42 -20.27 -4.04 7.54
C GLU A 42 -20.59 -2.79 6.72
N SER A 43 -19.56 -1.98 6.49
CA SER A 43 -19.70 -0.78 5.67
C SER A 43 -18.39 -0.41 4.99
N TYR A 44 -18.45 0.52 4.05
CA TYR A 44 -17.30 1.07 3.35
C TYR A 44 -17.49 2.56 3.07
N ALA A 45 -16.37 3.25 2.87
CA ALA A 45 -16.33 4.56 2.27
C ALA A 45 -16.13 4.41 0.76
N ILE A 46 -16.71 5.32 -0.03
CA ILE A 46 -16.58 5.35 -1.49
C ILE A 46 -16.36 6.78 -1.98
N TYR A 47 -15.58 6.90 -3.06
CA TYR A 47 -15.36 8.16 -3.77
C TYR A 47 -15.59 7.93 -5.26
N PHE A 48 -16.49 8.73 -5.84
CA PHE A 48 -16.64 8.84 -7.29
C PHE A 48 -15.92 10.10 -7.75
N PRO A 49 -15.04 10.02 -8.76
CA PRO A 49 -14.37 11.19 -9.29
C PRO A 49 -15.38 12.18 -9.92
N LYS A 50 -15.05 13.47 -9.97
CA LYS A 50 -15.97 14.50 -10.50
C LYS A 50 -16.46 14.24 -11.91
N LYS A 51 -15.63 13.58 -12.73
CA LYS A 51 -15.93 13.21 -14.12
C LYS A 51 -16.68 11.87 -14.26
N TYR A 52 -17.08 11.25 -13.15
CA TYR A 52 -17.80 9.98 -13.16
C TYR A 52 -19.12 10.07 -13.94
N ASP A 53 -19.34 9.10 -14.83
CA ASP A 53 -20.60 8.85 -15.51
C ASP A 53 -21.05 7.43 -15.23
N ALA A 54 -22.23 7.28 -14.61
CA ALA A 54 -22.82 5.99 -14.26
C ALA A 54 -23.24 5.13 -15.46
N LYS A 55 -23.03 5.58 -16.71
CA LYS A 55 -23.21 4.79 -17.93
C LYS A 55 -21.92 4.11 -18.40
N THR A 56 -20.77 4.54 -17.91
CA THR A 56 -19.47 4.03 -18.35
C THR A 56 -18.84 3.22 -17.22
N PRO A 57 -18.45 1.95 -17.44
CA PRO A 57 -17.66 1.20 -16.48
C PRO A 57 -16.32 1.91 -16.18
N LEU A 58 -15.97 2.09 -14.90
CA LEU A 58 -14.73 2.73 -14.48
C LEU A 58 -13.77 1.74 -13.82
N ALA A 59 -12.48 2.11 -13.82
CA ALA A 59 -11.48 1.45 -13.00
C ALA A 59 -11.75 1.65 -11.51
N LEU A 60 -11.36 0.68 -10.70
CA LEU A 60 -11.67 0.62 -9.27
C LEU A 60 -10.44 0.31 -8.45
N VAL A 61 -10.29 0.99 -7.32
CA VAL A 61 -9.28 0.68 -6.30
C VAL A 61 -9.98 0.26 -5.01
N PHE A 62 -9.78 -0.99 -4.59
CA PHE A 62 -10.12 -1.43 -3.24
C PHE A 62 -8.98 -1.08 -2.29
N ILE A 63 -9.28 -0.48 -1.14
CA ILE A 63 -8.29 0.04 -0.20
C ILE A 63 -8.52 -0.56 1.18
N PHE A 64 -7.44 -1.00 1.83
CA PHE A 64 -7.45 -1.51 3.20
C PHE A 64 -6.68 -0.60 4.15
N GLU A 65 -7.41 0.00 5.09
CA GLU A 65 -6.86 0.86 6.14
C GLU A 65 -6.72 0.05 7.44
N PRO A 66 -5.54 0.03 8.08
CA PRO A 66 -5.24 -0.89 9.18
C PRO A 66 -6.12 -0.72 10.43
N ALA A 67 -6.84 0.38 10.57
CA ALA A 67 -7.76 0.66 11.68
C ALA A 67 -9.23 0.79 11.23
N ALA A 68 -9.59 0.29 10.04
CA ALA A 68 -10.95 0.36 9.49
C ALA A 68 -11.49 1.79 9.33
N ARG A 69 -10.62 2.77 9.05
CA ARG A 69 -11.00 4.17 8.83
C ARG A 69 -11.12 4.45 7.34
N GLY A 70 -12.21 4.04 6.71
CA GLY A 70 -12.38 4.08 5.25
C GLY A 70 -12.16 5.46 4.64
N LYS A 71 -12.70 6.51 5.26
CA LYS A 71 -12.43 7.90 4.83
C LYS A 71 -10.94 8.24 4.81
N LYS A 72 -10.19 7.84 5.86
CA LYS A 72 -8.74 8.06 5.94
C LYS A 72 -7.96 7.25 4.91
N GLY A 73 -8.41 6.03 4.60
CA GLY A 73 -7.81 5.22 3.54
C GLY A 73 -7.99 5.83 2.14
N ILE A 74 -9.10 6.53 1.87
CA ILE A 74 -9.37 7.18 0.57
C ILE A 74 -8.57 8.47 0.38
N GLU A 75 -8.35 9.26 1.43
CA GLU A 75 -7.72 10.60 1.36
C GLU A 75 -6.42 10.65 0.50
N PRO A 76 -5.46 9.70 0.58
CA PRO A 76 -4.25 9.71 -0.24
C PRO A 76 -4.49 9.56 -1.74
N PHE A 77 -5.60 8.95 -2.15
CA PHE A 77 -5.86 8.52 -3.52
C PHE A 77 -6.67 9.53 -4.32
N ILE A 78 -7.28 10.54 -3.69
CA ILE A 78 -8.20 11.49 -4.34
C ILE A 78 -7.57 12.13 -5.58
N LEU A 79 -6.34 12.64 -5.49
CA LEU A 79 -5.68 13.28 -6.62
C LEU A 79 -5.47 12.32 -7.80
N ALA A 80 -5.11 11.07 -7.52
CA ALA A 80 -4.96 10.05 -8.55
C ALA A 80 -6.32 9.66 -9.17
N ALA A 81 -7.36 9.52 -8.35
CA ALA A 81 -8.71 9.24 -8.79
C ALA A 81 -9.27 10.33 -9.71
N GLU A 82 -9.07 11.60 -9.36
CA GLU A 82 -9.47 12.74 -10.18
C GLU A 82 -8.68 12.82 -11.49
N THR A 83 -7.39 12.47 -11.46
CA THR A 83 -6.52 12.51 -12.64
C THR A 83 -6.87 11.42 -13.65
N TYR A 84 -7.11 10.20 -13.18
CA TYR A 84 -7.21 9.01 -14.02
C TYR A 84 -8.59 8.36 -14.04
N ASN A 85 -9.57 8.99 -13.39
CA ASN A 85 -10.96 8.56 -13.32
C ASN A 85 -11.12 7.16 -12.67
N TYR A 86 -10.62 7.02 -11.44
CA TYR A 86 -10.80 5.80 -10.62
C TYR A 86 -11.91 6.00 -9.59
N ILE A 87 -12.75 4.96 -9.41
CA ILE A 87 -13.57 4.83 -8.21
C ILE A 87 -12.68 4.31 -7.08
N LEU A 88 -12.85 4.86 -5.88
CA LEU A 88 -12.12 4.41 -4.69
C LEU A 88 -13.10 3.82 -3.69
N VAL A 89 -12.78 2.64 -3.15
CA VAL A 89 -13.57 1.99 -2.11
C VAL A 89 -12.64 1.59 -0.97
N CYS A 90 -12.98 1.95 0.26
CA CYS A 90 -12.22 1.55 1.44
C CYS A 90 -13.13 0.96 2.52
N SER A 91 -12.77 -0.21 3.04
CA SER A 91 -13.56 -0.87 4.09
C SER A 91 -13.57 -0.05 5.39
N ASN A 92 -14.75 0.03 6.03
CA ASN A 92 -14.93 0.54 7.40
C ASN A 92 -15.04 -0.59 8.43
N THR A 93 -14.66 -1.82 8.06
CA THR A 93 -14.82 -3.00 8.92
C THR A 93 -13.52 -3.79 9.06
N LEU A 94 -12.80 -3.95 7.95
CA LEU A 94 -11.53 -4.63 7.88
C LEU A 94 -10.42 -3.82 8.57
N LYS A 95 -9.69 -4.46 9.50
CA LYS A 95 -8.62 -3.85 10.30
C LYS A 95 -7.58 -4.89 10.71
N ASN A 96 -6.42 -4.46 11.19
CA ASN A 96 -5.39 -5.35 11.72
C ASN A 96 -5.96 -6.31 12.77
N GLY A 97 -5.58 -7.59 12.67
CA GLY A 97 -6.14 -8.66 13.47
C GLY A 97 -6.19 -9.98 12.69
N SER A 98 -7.32 -10.69 12.80
CA SER A 98 -7.53 -11.99 12.16
C SER A 98 -7.51 -11.89 10.63
N THR A 99 -6.51 -12.50 10.00
CA THR A 99 -6.41 -12.57 8.54
C THR A 99 -7.60 -13.30 7.92
N GLN A 100 -8.07 -14.39 8.53
CA GLN A 100 -9.19 -15.18 8.02
C GLN A 100 -10.49 -14.37 7.98
N ASP A 101 -10.79 -13.64 9.06
CA ASP A 101 -11.98 -12.78 9.11
C ASP A 101 -11.90 -11.67 8.07
N ASN A 102 -10.72 -11.04 7.94
CA ASN A 102 -10.48 -9.99 6.97
C ASN A 102 -10.63 -10.47 5.52
N ILE A 103 -10.20 -11.69 5.20
CA ILE A 103 -10.42 -12.28 3.86
C ILE A 103 -11.92 -12.42 3.57
N ALA A 104 -12.70 -12.93 4.54
CA ALA A 104 -14.14 -13.09 4.37
C ALA A 104 -14.87 -11.74 4.21
N ILE A 105 -14.47 -10.72 4.98
CA ILE A 105 -15.00 -9.35 4.87
C ILE A 105 -14.65 -8.74 3.51
N ALA A 106 -13.41 -8.88 3.07
CA ALA A 106 -12.96 -8.36 1.78
C ALA A 106 -13.73 -8.97 0.61
N ASN A 107 -13.93 -10.31 0.60
CA ASN A 107 -14.70 -10.97 -0.45
C ASN A 107 -16.15 -10.47 -0.53
N ARG A 108 -16.84 -10.32 0.62
CA ARG A 108 -18.19 -9.74 0.65
C ARG A 108 -18.23 -8.31 0.11
N LEU A 109 -17.22 -7.49 0.45
CA LEU A 109 -17.08 -6.14 -0.08
C LEU A 109 -16.87 -6.15 -1.60
N PHE A 110 -16.01 -7.03 -2.10
CA PHE A 110 -15.74 -7.16 -3.54
C PHE A 110 -17.02 -7.54 -4.28
N ASP A 111 -17.69 -8.61 -3.86
CA ASP A 111 -18.93 -9.09 -4.47
C ASP A 111 -19.99 -7.99 -4.49
N TYR A 112 -20.20 -7.31 -3.36
CA TYR A 112 -21.20 -6.25 -3.26
C TYR A 112 -20.91 -5.08 -4.20
N VAL A 113 -19.66 -4.59 -4.20
CA VAL A 113 -19.28 -3.41 -5.00
C VAL A 113 -19.33 -3.73 -6.50
N LEU A 114 -18.84 -4.90 -6.91
CA LEU A 114 -18.86 -5.33 -8.31
C LEU A 114 -20.27 -5.62 -8.84
N GLN A 115 -21.22 -5.99 -7.96
CA GLN A 115 -22.63 -6.14 -8.32
C GLN A 115 -23.40 -4.80 -8.31
N THR A 116 -22.97 -3.84 -7.49
CA THR A 116 -23.70 -2.57 -7.28
C THR A 116 -23.35 -1.50 -8.31
N TYR A 117 -22.09 -1.44 -8.76
CA TYR A 117 -21.60 -0.36 -9.62
C TYR A 117 -21.12 -0.88 -10.97
N ALA A 118 -21.19 -0.03 -12.00
CA ALA A 118 -20.61 -0.33 -13.30
C ALA A 118 -19.08 -0.20 -13.21
N ILE A 119 -18.39 -1.33 -13.11
CA ILE A 119 -16.92 -1.42 -12.95
C ILE A 119 -16.33 -2.14 -14.16
N ASP A 120 -15.21 -1.62 -14.67
CA ASP A 120 -14.39 -2.33 -15.64
C ASP A 120 -13.52 -3.35 -14.89
N THR A 121 -13.88 -4.63 -14.98
CA THR A 121 -13.18 -5.72 -14.29
C THR A 121 -11.78 -6.00 -14.83
N SER A 122 -11.39 -5.45 -15.98
CA SER A 122 -10.01 -5.49 -16.46
C SER A 122 -9.10 -4.47 -15.74
N GLN A 123 -9.70 -3.55 -14.99
CA GLN A 123 -9.03 -2.42 -14.32
C GLN A 123 -9.31 -2.41 -12.82
N LEU A 124 -9.19 -3.58 -12.19
CA LEU A 124 -9.27 -3.73 -10.74
C LEU A 124 -7.90 -3.55 -10.10
N TYR A 125 -7.83 -2.68 -9.11
CA TYR A 125 -6.63 -2.41 -8.33
C TYR A 125 -6.93 -2.63 -6.86
N ILE A 126 -5.90 -2.99 -6.11
CA ILE A 126 -5.99 -3.17 -4.67
C ILE A 126 -4.85 -2.48 -3.97
N ALA A 127 -5.14 -1.87 -2.83
CA ALA A 127 -4.18 -1.08 -2.09
C ALA A 127 -4.37 -1.26 -0.59
N GLY A 128 -3.34 -0.95 0.17
CA GLY A 128 -3.45 -0.89 1.62
C GLY A 128 -2.24 -0.27 2.27
N PHE A 129 -2.37 -0.04 3.57
CA PHE A 129 -1.27 0.47 4.41
C PHE A 129 -0.95 -0.49 5.55
N SER A 130 0.33 -0.72 5.81
CA SER A 130 0.81 -1.57 6.90
C SER A 130 0.15 -2.97 6.84
N GLY A 131 -0.54 -3.44 7.88
CA GLY A 131 -1.30 -4.70 7.83
C GLY A 131 -2.36 -4.78 6.71
N GLY A 132 -2.93 -3.65 6.29
CA GLY A 132 -3.80 -3.57 5.11
C GLY A 132 -3.04 -3.79 3.79
N ALA A 133 -1.79 -3.35 3.70
CA ALA A 133 -0.92 -3.59 2.54
C ALA A 133 -0.59 -5.07 2.41
N ARG A 134 -0.25 -5.74 3.52
CA ARG A 134 -0.05 -7.20 3.58
C ARG A 134 -1.24 -7.97 3.02
N LEU A 135 -2.45 -7.57 3.40
CA LEU A 135 -3.68 -8.18 2.88
C LEU A 135 -3.94 -7.85 1.40
N ALA A 136 -3.72 -6.61 0.98
CA ALA A 136 -3.85 -6.22 -0.42
C ALA A 136 -2.90 -7.02 -1.32
N SER A 137 -1.65 -7.18 -0.89
CA SER A 137 -0.65 -7.99 -1.58
C SER A 137 -1.01 -9.47 -1.61
N PHE A 138 -1.54 -10.03 -0.50
CA PHE A 138 -2.07 -11.39 -0.48
C PHE A 138 -3.12 -11.61 -1.57
N PHE A 139 -4.11 -10.72 -1.68
CA PHE A 139 -5.14 -10.80 -2.72
C PHE A 139 -4.58 -10.61 -4.13
N GLY A 140 -3.69 -9.65 -4.32
CA GLY A 140 -3.06 -9.39 -5.61
C GLY A 140 -2.31 -10.61 -6.15
N ILE A 141 -1.61 -11.33 -5.27
CA ILE A 141 -0.83 -12.54 -5.63
C ILE A 141 -1.73 -13.78 -5.75
N SER A 142 -2.70 -13.97 -4.84
CA SER A 142 -3.43 -15.24 -4.77
C SER A 142 -4.62 -15.37 -5.72
N THR A 143 -5.21 -14.26 -6.18
CA THR A 143 -6.49 -14.30 -6.90
C THR A 143 -6.36 -14.20 -8.42
N GLY A 144 -5.32 -13.53 -8.91
CA GLY A 144 -5.17 -13.25 -10.33
C GLY A 144 -6.20 -12.28 -10.94
N VAL A 145 -7.08 -11.65 -10.14
CA VAL A 145 -8.13 -10.75 -10.66
C VAL A 145 -7.69 -9.28 -10.73
N PHE A 146 -6.66 -8.90 -9.96
CA PHE A 146 -6.20 -7.52 -9.87
C PHE A 146 -5.16 -7.20 -10.95
N GLN A 147 -5.37 -6.09 -11.65
CA GLN A 147 -4.43 -5.50 -12.58
C GLN A 147 -3.23 -4.89 -11.86
N GLY A 148 -3.42 -4.35 -10.66
CA GLY A 148 -2.31 -3.79 -9.89
C GLY A 148 -2.50 -3.75 -8.39
N VAL A 149 -1.38 -3.75 -7.68
CA VAL A 149 -1.28 -3.68 -6.22
C VAL A 149 -0.54 -2.40 -5.83
N ILE A 150 -1.03 -1.67 -4.84
CA ILE A 150 -0.36 -0.52 -4.22
C ILE A 150 -0.16 -0.82 -2.74
N ALA A 151 1.05 -1.24 -2.38
CA ALA A 151 1.43 -1.61 -1.02
C ALA A 151 2.18 -0.45 -0.35
N CYS A 152 1.57 0.15 0.67
CA CYS A 152 2.15 1.27 1.41
C CYS A 152 2.63 0.85 2.80
N GLY A 153 3.89 1.13 3.12
CA GLY A 153 4.45 0.94 4.47
C GLY A 153 4.50 -0.50 4.96
N ALA A 154 4.24 -1.50 4.12
CA ALA A 154 4.49 -2.93 4.34
C ALA A 154 4.27 -3.69 3.02
N SER A 155 4.83 -4.88 2.91
CA SER A 155 4.72 -5.79 1.77
C SER A 155 3.99 -7.08 2.19
N PHE A 156 4.30 -8.24 1.63
CA PHE A 156 3.75 -9.53 2.04
C PHE A 156 4.84 -10.43 2.64
N ASN A 157 4.47 -11.23 3.65
CA ASN A 157 5.37 -12.18 4.31
C ASN A 157 5.15 -13.61 3.81
N GLY A 158 6.18 -14.46 3.90
CA GLY A 158 6.08 -15.87 3.48
C GLY A 158 6.12 -16.03 1.96
N MET A 159 7.06 -15.33 1.32
CA MET A 159 7.22 -15.29 -0.15
C MET A 159 7.36 -16.69 -0.77
N ASP A 160 7.92 -17.63 -0.03
CA ASP A 160 8.08 -19.06 -0.35
C ASP A 160 6.76 -19.83 -0.44
N LYS A 161 5.67 -19.28 0.13
CA LYS A 161 4.36 -19.93 0.20
C LYS A 161 3.40 -19.51 -0.91
N PHE A 162 3.79 -18.53 -1.72
CA PHE A 162 2.92 -18.04 -2.80
C PHE A 162 3.19 -18.77 -4.11
N ILE A 163 2.10 -19.21 -4.74
CA ILE A 163 2.11 -19.58 -6.15
C ILE A 163 1.84 -18.30 -6.93
N LEU A 164 2.78 -17.93 -7.80
CA LEU A 164 2.60 -16.76 -8.65
C LEU A 164 1.37 -16.97 -9.54
N PRO A 165 0.46 -16.00 -9.60
CA PRO A 165 -0.72 -16.12 -10.42
C PRO A 165 -0.32 -16.07 -11.89
N SER A 166 -1.13 -16.66 -12.77
CA SER A 166 -0.91 -16.61 -14.21
C SER A 166 -1.08 -15.21 -14.80
N ASN A 167 -1.63 -14.27 -14.04
CA ASN A 167 -1.84 -12.90 -14.49
C ASN A 167 -0.56 -12.06 -14.30
N ASN A 168 -0.26 -11.21 -15.29
CA ASN A 168 0.85 -10.27 -15.20
C ASN A 168 0.42 -9.00 -14.47
N PHE A 169 0.06 -9.07 -13.19
CA PHE A 169 -0.27 -7.86 -12.42
C PHE A 169 0.95 -6.95 -12.25
N SER A 170 0.72 -5.68 -11.93
CA SER A 170 1.79 -4.72 -11.65
C SER A 170 1.81 -4.33 -10.17
N TYR A 171 2.99 -4.31 -9.56
CA TYR A 171 3.14 -4.06 -8.11
C TYR A 171 3.85 -2.75 -7.84
N VAL A 172 3.25 -1.88 -7.03
CA VAL A 172 3.86 -0.65 -6.54
C VAL A 172 4.05 -0.75 -5.04
N GLY A 173 5.30 -0.70 -4.60
CA GLY A 173 5.64 -0.46 -3.20
C GLY A 173 5.84 1.04 -2.94
N MET A 174 5.42 1.51 -1.77
CA MET A 174 5.69 2.85 -1.27
C MET A 174 6.10 2.80 0.20
N VAL A 175 7.21 3.41 0.56
CA VAL A 175 7.73 3.34 1.93
C VAL A 175 8.49 4.61 2.32
N GLY A 176 8.45 4.96 3.59
CA GLY A 176 9.31 5.98 4.17
C GLY A 176 10.72 5.42 4.46
N ASP A 177 11.77 6.22 4.31
CA ASP A 177 13.12 5.83 4.72
C ASP A 177 13.28 5.71 6.24
N LYS A 178 12.32 6.20 7.03
CA LYS A 178 12.22 6.01 8.49
C LYS A 178 11.13 5.04 8.90
N ASP A 179 10.45 4.43 7.94
CA ASP A 179 9.41 3.42 8.19
C ASP A 179 10.05 2.12 8.72
N MET A 180 9.50 1.58 9.80
CA MET A 180 9.95 0.33 10.40
C MET A 180 9.93 -0.87 9.44
N ASN A 181 9.15 -0.82 8.36
CA ASN A 181 9.08 -1.86 7.33
C ASN A 181 9.92 -1.52 6.08
N TYR A 182 10.85 -0.55 6.16
CA TYR A 182 11.73 -0.19 5.04
C TYR A 182 12.51 -1.38 4.47
N GLN A 183 13.17 -2.17 5.34
CA GLN A 183 13.95 -3.33 4.90
C GLN A 183 13.04 -4.40 4.28
N GLU A 184 11.88 -4.65 4.88
CA GLU A 184 10.86 -5.57 4.33
C GLU A 184 10.50 -5.17 2.88
N MET A 185 10.29 -3.88 2.63
CA MET A 185 9.94 -3.38 1.29
C MET A 185 11.09 -3.49 0.28
N LEU A 186 12.34 -3.34 0.72
CA LEU A 186 13.52 -3.57 -0.14
C LEU A 186 13.69 -5.05 -0.50
N GLU A 187 13.56 -5.94 0.47
CA GLU A 187 13.63 -7.40 0.26
C GLU A 187 12.50 -7.87 -0.65
N ASN A 188 11.30 -7.31 -0.47
CA ASN A 188 10.16 -7.59 -1.33
C ASN A 188 10.41 -7.14 -2.78
N LYS A 189 11.00 -5.95 -2.96
CA LYS A 189 11.38 -5.44 -4.29
C LYS A 189 12.35 -6.39 -4.99
N GLU A 190 13.38 -6.85 -4.29
CA GLU A 190 14.35 -7.82 -4.80
C GLU A 190 13.69 -9.15 -5.17
N TRP A 191 12.81 -9.65 -4.31
CA TRP A 191 12.06 -10.88 -4.58
C TRP A 191 11.17 -10.75 -5.83
N LEU A 192 10.44 -9.65 -5.97
CA LEU A 192 9.59 -9.37 -7.13
C LEU A 192 10.40 -9.28 -8.43
N ASP A 193 11.60 -8.70 -8.38
CA ASP A 193 12.52 -8.66 -9.52
C ASP A 193 13.00 -10.05 -9.91
N ASN A 194 13.39 -10.87 -8.93
CA ASN A 194 13.82 -12.26 -9.15
C ASN A 194 12.67 -13.13 -9.70
N ALA A 195 11.44 -12.85 -9.25
CA ALA A 195 10.21 -13.45 -9.77
C ALA A 195 9.80 -12.92 -11.15
N LYS A 196 10.52 -11.91 -11.70
CA LYS A 196 10.21 -11.23 -12.96
C LYS A 196 8.81 -10.60 -13.01
N LEU A 197 8.27 -10.24 -11.83
CA LEU A 197 7.02 -9.50 -11.72
C LEU A 197 7.28 -8.03 -12.04
N VAL A 198 6.37 -7.40 -12.79
CA VAL A 198 6.56 -6.00 -13.13
C VAL A 198 6.24 -5.13 -11.93
N ASN A 199 7.27 -4.49 -11.38
CA ASN A 199 7.16 -3.81 -10.11
C ASN A 199 7.97 -2.50 -10.05
N THR A 200 7.68 -1.66 -9.04
CA THR A 200 8.52 -0.53 -8.65
C THR A 200 8.40 -0.24 -7.16
N LEU A 201 9.39 0.45 -6.59
CA LEU A 201 9.37 0.93 -5.21
C LEU A 201 9.62 2.44 -5.17
N PHE A 202 8.75 3.17 -4.48
CA PHE A 202 8.91 4.58 -4.14
C PHE A 202 9.37 4.71 -2.70
N ILE A 203 10.43 5.49 -2.49
CA ILE A 203 10.99 5.80 -1.18
C ILE A 203 10.89 7.31 -0.98
N ALA A 204 10.41 7.74 0.19
CA ALA A 204 10.29 9.14 0.58
C ALA A 204 10.90 9.37 1.97
N HIS A 205 11.25 10.61 2.31
CA HIS A 205 11.73 10.99 3.64
C HIS A 205 10.59 11.13 4.64
N GLU A 206 9.93 10.03 4.96
CA GLU A 206 8.74 9.97 5.80
C GLU A 206 8.89 8.83 6.83
N ASP A 207 8.10 8.93 7.90
CA ASP A 207 7.96 7.86 8.89
C ASP A 207 6.95 6.80 8.40
N HIS A 208 6.40 6.00 9.31
CA HIS A 208 5.33 5.04 9.01
C HIS A 208 3.97 5.74 8.84
N VAL A 209 3.78 6.39 7.70
CA VAL A 209 2.57 7.17 7.37
C VAL A 209 2.04 6.85 5.97
N TRP A 210 0.75 7.11 5.73
CA TRP A 210 0.21 7.09 4.38
C TRP A 210 0.96 8.09 3.48
N PRO A 211 1.27 7.73 2.22
CA PRO A 211 1.89 8.67 1.29
C PRO A 211 1.04 9.91 1.06
N LYS A 212 1.69 11.05 0.84
CA LYS A 212 1.04 12.29 0.39
C LYS A 212 0.34 12.05 -0.95
N GLN A 213 -0.73 12.79 -1.23
CA GLN A 213 -1.49 12.66 -2.49
C GLN A 213 -0.61 12.82 -3.74
N SER A 214 0.42 13.67 -3.70
CA SER A 214 1.38 13.84 -4.79
C SER A 214 2.24 12.59 -5.03
N GLU A 215 2.69 11.93 -3.96
CA GLU A 215 3.45 10.68 -4.07
C GLU A 215 2.55 9.53 -4.52
N MET A 216 1.31 9.47 -4.02
CA MET A 216 0.33 8.50 -4.48
C MET A 216 0.01 8.69 -5.97
N LEU A 217 -0.11 9.92 -6.45
CA LEU A 217 -0.27 10.19 -7.87
C LEU A 217 0.89 9.62 -8.69
N ARG A 218 2.14 9.67 -8.20
CA ARG A 218 3.30 9.08 -8.90
C ARG A 218 3.21 7.55 -9.00
N ALA A 219 2.66 6.88 -8.00
CA ALA A 219 2.37 5.45 -8.08
C ALA A 219 1.37 5.14 -9.20
N PHE A 220 0.30 5.95 -9.31
CA PHE A 220 -0.69 5.82 -10.38
C PHE A 220 -0.15 6.23 -11.75
N ASP A 221 0.73 7.22 -11.83
CA ASP A 221 1.47 7.57 -13.04
C ASP A 221 2.22 6.37 -13.59
N TRP A 222 2.94 5.65 -12.72
CA TRP A 222 3.63 4.44 -13.12
C TRP A 222 2.65 3.33 -13.55
N LEU A 223 1.57 3.11 -12.78
CA LEU A 223 0.53 2.13 -13.15
C LEU A 223 -0.17 2.45 -14.48
N GLU A 224 -0.34 3.72 -14.82
CA GLU A 224 -0.93 4.14 -16.09
C GLU A 224 0.00 3.79 -17.26
N ILE A 225 1.32 4.00 -17.12
CA ILE A 225 2.30 3.50 -18.10
C ILE A 225 2.22 1.97 -18.25
N GLN A 226 2.01 1.25 -17.15
CA GLN A 226 1.80 -0.21 -17.20
C GLN A 226 0.51 -0.60 -17.91
N ALA A 227 -0.57 0.14 -17.72
CA ALA A 227 -1.84 -0.06 -18.43
C ALA A 227 -1.68 0.17 -19.94
N TYR A 228 -0.91 1.20 -20.35
CA TYR A 228 -0.58 1.42 -21.76
C TYR A 228 0.24 0.26 -22.35
N ARG A 229 1.26 -0.22 -21.63
CA ARG A 229 2.09 -1.36 -22.08
C ARG A 229 1.30 -2.65 -22.27
N LYS A 230 0.22 -2.83 -21.50
CA LYS A 230 -0.66 -4.00 -21.55
C LYS A 230 -1.87 -3.80 -22.48
N ASN A 231 -1.95 -2.66 -23.18
CA ASN A 231 -3.09 -2.28 -24.04
C ASN A 231 -4.45 -2.26 -23.30
N ILE A 232 -4.44 -2.02 -21.99
CA ILE A 232 -5.64 -1.89 -21.17
C ILE A 232 -6.26 -0.50 -21.34
N ARG A 233 -5.39 0.50 -21.54
CA ARG A 233 -5.77 1.87 -21.81
C ARG A 233 -5.11 2.36 -23.10
N PRO A 234 -5.78 3.21 -23.89
CA PRO A 234 -5.15 3.84 -25.03
C PRO A 234 -4.04 4.78 -24.56
N LYS A 235 -2.94 4.79 -25.29
CA LYS A 235 -1.80 5.68 -25.03
C LYS A 235 -2.25 7.15 -25.00
N ASN A 236 -1.72 7.92 -24.06
CA ASN A 236 -1.92 9.37 -23.98
C ASN A 236 -0.57 10.10 -23.87
N ASP A 237 -0.15 10.74 -24.96
CA ASP A 237 1.15 11.42 -25.05
C ASP A 237 1.28 12.60 -24.08
N THR A 238 0.19 13.30 -23.77
CA THR A 238 0.19 14.38 -22.78
C THR A 238 0.47 13.86 -21.38
N ILE A 239 -0.14 12.73 -21.00
CA ILE A 239 0.11 12.07 -19.71
C ILE A 239 1.56 11.55 -19.67
N ILE A 240 2.02 10.88 -20.73
CA ILE A 240 3.40 10.35 -20.80
C ILE A 240 4.42 11.48 -20.64
N LYS A 241 4.23 12.61 -21.33
CA LYS A 241 5.09 13.78 -21.19
C LYS A 241 5.08 14.33 -19.77
N ARG A 242 3.92 14.44 -19.12
CA ARG A 242 3.81 14.88 -17.72
C ARG A 242 4.62 13.98 -16.79
N ILE A 243 4.51 12.66 -16.96
CA ILE A 243 5.20 11.65 -16.15
C ILE A 243 6.72 11.77 -16.33
N TYR A 244 7.19 11.92 -17.57
CA TYR A 244 8.59 12.17 -17.88
C TYR A 244 9.09 13.44 -17.19
N ASP A 245 8.43 14.57 -17.43
CA ASP A 245 8.84 15.89 -16.92
C ASP A 245 8.91 15.92 -15.39
N ILE A 246 7.95 15.28 -14.70
CA ILE A 246 7.91 15.21 -13.23
C ILE A 246 9.09 14.37 -12.70
N ASN A 247 9.29 13.17 -13.25
CA ASN A 247 10.35 12.29 -12.75
C ASN A 247 11.75 12.84 -13.07
N LEU A 248 11.92 13.53 -14.20
CA LEU A 248 13.15 14.25 -14.53
C LEU A 248 13.46 15.32 -13.47
N ARG A 249 12.49 16.19 -13.15
CA ARG A 249 12.67 17.24 -12.13
C ARG A 249 13.00 16.67 -10.75
N ILE A 250 12.30 15.62 -10.33
CA ILE A 250 12.55 14.96 -9.05
C ILE A 250 13.96 14.37 -9.03
N ALA A 251 14.35 13.66 -10.09
CA ALA A 251 15.68 13.06 -10.19
C ALA A 251 16.81 14.09 -10.22
N ASP A 252 16.63 15.20 -10.94
CA ASP A 252 17.57 16.33 -10.95
C ASP A 252 17.71 16.95 -9.54
N SER A 253 16.59 17.13 -8.82
CA SER A 253 16.61 17.64 -7.43
C SER A 253 17.34 16.70 -6.47
N LEU A 254 17.09 15.39 -6.54
CA LEU A 254 17.76 14.38 -5.71
C LEU A 254 19.26 14.33 -6.01
N LYS A 255 19.64 14.41 -7.29
CA LYS A 255 21.06 14.48 -7.69
C LYS A 255 21.73 15.74 -7.11
N ALA A 256 21.05 16.89 -7.15
CA ALA A 256 21.57 18.14 -6.58
C ALA A 256 21.77 18.04 -5.05
N ASN A 257 20.91 17.30 -4.37
CA ASN A 257 21.02 17.01 -2.93
C ASN A 257 22.02 15.89 -2.59
N LYS A 258 22.72 15.34 -3.59
CA LYS A 258 23.68 14.21 -3.46
C LYS A 258 23.04 12.89 -3.02
N GLU A 259 21.75 12.71 -3.28
CA GLU A 259 21.02 11.47 -3.06
C GLU A 259 21.04 10.65 -4.36
N MET A 260 22.22 10.10 -4.67
CA MET A 260 22.51 9.53 -5.99
C MET A 260 21.66 8.29 -6.27
N VAL A 261 21.47 7.42 -5.27
CA VAL A 261 20.63 6.22 -5.39
C VAL A 261 19.17 6.58 -5.68
N LEU A 262 18.60 7.52 -4.92
CA LEU A 262 17.23 8.00 -5.15
C LEU A 262 17.12 8.74 -6.49
N SER A 263 18.15 9.50 -6.90
CA SER A 263 18.16 10.17 -8.20
C SER A 263 18.10 9.17 -9.37
N VAL A 264 18.88 8.09 -9.30
CA VAL A 264 18.85 6.99 -10.28
C VAL A 264 17.45 6.38 -10.34
N ASN A 265 16.85 6.08 -9.19
CA ASN A 265 15.48 5.56 -9.12
C ASN A 265 14.45 6.52 -9.72
N GLY A 266 14.66 7.83 -9.59
CA GLY A 266 13.84 8.87 -10.22
C GLY A 266 13.96 8.87 -11.73
N TYR A 267 15.19 8.87 -12.27
CA TYR A 267 15.41 8.79 -13.71
C TYR A 267 14.88 7.48 -14.31
N GLU A 268 15.03 6.35 -13.64
CA GLU A 268 14.48 5.06 -14.08
C GLU A 268 12.96 5.11 -14.22
N LYS A 269 12.25 5.79 -13.31
CA LYS A 269 10.80 5.99 -13.38
C LYS A 269 10.38 6.98 -14.48
N GLY A 270 11.29 7.83 -14.94
CA GLY A 270 11.07 8.69 -16.10
C GLY A 270 11.17 7.95 -17.44
N ILE A 271 11.70 6.72 -17.47
CA ILE A 271 11.81 5.92 -18.70
C ILE A 271 10.46 5.33 -19.06
N THR A 272 9.95 5.73 -20.22
CA THR A 272 8.58 5.41 -20.67
C THR A 272 8.51 4.11 -21.48
N PHE A 273 9.66 3.61 -21.98
CA PHE A 273 9.86 2.42 -22.83
C PHE A 273 9.46 2.62 -24.29
N PHE A 274 9.16 3.86 -24.69
CA PHE A 274 8.98 4.20 -26.10
C PHE A 274 10.30 4.36 -26.85
N ASN A 275 11.45 4.12 -26.18
CA ASN A 275 12.80 4.23 -26.74
C ASN A 275 13.01 5.56 -27.47
N THR A 276 12.43 6.62 -26.91
CA THR A 276 12.53 7.98 -27.43
C THR A 276 13.92 8.57 -27.15
N ASN A 277 14.21 9.72 -27.75
CA ASN A 277 15.43 10.47 -27.44
C ASN A 277 15.51 10.82 -25.94
N GLU A 278 14.35 11.12 -25.34
CA GLU A 278 14.20 11.37 -23.91
C GLU A 278 14.57 10.14 -23.07
N ASP A 279 14.09 8.94 -23.45
CA ASP A 279 14.45 7.69 -22.76
C ASP A 279 15.96 7.42 -22.86
N ASN A 280 16.57 7.64 -24.04
CA ASN A 280 18.00 7.44 -24.26
C ASN A 280 18.85 8.42 -23.42
N PHE A 281 18.41 9.68 -23.31
CA PHE A 281 19.04 10.67 -22.45
C PHE A 281 19.02 10.25 -20.97
N LEU A 282 17.88 9.76 -20.48
CA LEU A 282 17.77 9.28 -19.10
C LEU A 282 18.68 8.07 -18.84
N ARG A 283 18.74 7.11 -19.78
CA ARG A 283 19.63 5.95 -19.69
C ARG A 283 21.10 6.36 -19.61
N ALA A 284 21.51 7.36 -20.39
CA ALA A 284 22.88 7.90 -20.34
C ALA A 284 23.19 8.55 -18.98
N LYS A 285 22.29 9.39 -18.46
CA LYS A 285 22.41 10.01 -17.12
C LYS A 285 22.54 8.94 -16.02
N ILE A 286 21.71 7.90 -16.06
CA ILE A 286 21.76 6.80 -15.09
C ILE A 286 23.12 6.10 -15.13
N ALA A 287 23.61 5.79 -16.33
CA ALA A 287 24.90 5.12 -16.51
C ALA A 287 26.09 5.98 -16.01
N GLU A 288 26.02 7.30 -16.20
CA GLU A 288 26.99 8.26 -15.67
C GLU A 288 27.00 8.24 -14.13
N ILE A 289 25.83 8.39 -13.50
CA ILE A 289 25.71 8.43 -12.04
C ILE A 289 26.17 7.11 -11.41
N LYS A 290 25.76 5.95 -11.96
CA LYS A 290 26.17 4.64 -11.45
C LYS A 290 27.70 4.41 -11.50
N LYS A 291 28.43 5.14 -12.36
CA LYS A 291 29.91 5.07 -12.44
C LYS A 291 30.60 5.98 -11.42
N SER A 292 29.90 7.00 -10.91
CA SER A 292 30.46 8.00 -10.01
C SER A 292 30.91 7.40 -8.68
N ARG A 293 31.82 8.10 -7.98
CA ARG A 293 32.31 7.65 -6.67
C ARG A 293 31.23 7.83 -5.61
N GLU A 294 30.49 8.93 -5.68
CA GLU A 294 29.40 9.29 -4.78
C GLU A 294 28.32 8.20 -4.73
N TYR A 295 27.87 7.72 -5.89
CA TYR A 295 26.89 6.64 -5.97
C TYR A 295 27.42 5.34 -5.34
N LYS A 296 28.66 4.97 -5.65
CA LYS A 296 29.28 3.74 -5.11
C LYS A 296 29.47 3.82 -3.60
N ASP A 297 29.86 4.99 -3.08
CA ASP A 297 30.00 5.22 -1.64
C ASP A 297 28.64 5.22 -0.93
N GLU A 298 27.60 5.78 -1.54
CA GLU A 298 26.23 5.74 -1.00
C GLU A 298 25.72 4.29 -0.92
N ILE A 299 25.87 3.50 -1.98
CA ILE A 299 25.51 2.07 -1.97
C ILE A 299 26.26 1.30 -0.88
N ALA A 300 27.57 1.50 -0.76
CA ALA A 300 28.38 0.82 0.26
C ALA A 300 27.91 1.15 1.69
N LYS A 301 27.59 2.42 1.96
CA LYS A 301 27.06 2.86 3.25
C LYS A 301 25.66 2.31 3.53
N MET A 302 24.79 2.27 2.52
CA MET A 302 23.45 1.69 2.66
C MET A 302 23.54 0.20 3.05
N GLU A 303 24.47 -0.54 2.46
CA GLU A 303 24.69 -1.95 2.80
C GLU A 303 25.25 -2.13 4.22
N GLU A 304 26.22 -1.31 4.62
CA GLU A 304 26.73 -1.30 6.01
C GLU A 304 25.61 -1.06 7.02
N ILE A 305 24.75 -0.08 6.74
CA ILE A 305 23.61 0.26 7.60
C ILE A 305 22.57 -0.86 7.62
N LYS A 306 22.28 -1.51 6.48
CA LYS A 306 21.39 -2.68 6.43
C LYS A 306 21.90 -3.82 7.31
N VAL A 307 23.19 -4.15 7.24
CA VAL A 307 23.80 -5.20 8.06
C VAL A 307 23.74 -4.84 9.55
N LEU A 308 24.03 -3.59 9.90
CA LEU A 308 23.94 -3.11 11.28
C LEU A 308 22.50 -3.16 11.80
N GLU A 309 21.53 -2.72 11.01
CA GLU A 309 20.11 -2.73 11.34
C GLU A 309 19.64 -4.15 11.69
N ASN A 310 19.87 -5.10 10.80
CA ASN A 310 19.48 -6.49 10.99
C ASN A 310 20.13 -7.10 12.23
N LYS A 311 21.42 -6.82 12.47
CA LYS A 311 22.11 -7.26 13.68
C LYS A 311 21.48 -6.72 14.97
N ILE A 312 21.04 -5.46 14.97
CA ILE A 312 20.36 -4.87 16.13
C ILE A 312 18.97 -5.50 16.31
N LEU A 313 18.19 -5.62 15.23
CA LEU A 313 16.86 -6.25 15.25
C LEU A 313 16.93 -7.69 15.80
N ASP A 314 17.86 -8.51 15.30
CA ASP A 314 18.07 -9.88 15.78
C ASP A 314 18.42 -9.92 17.27
N LYS A 315 19.33 -9.03 17.72
CA LYS A 315 19.73 -8.93 19.12
C LYS A 315 18.54 -8.59 20.02
N LEU A 316 17.75 -7.59 19.64
CA LEU A 316 16.58 -7.15 20.40
C LEU A 316 15.51 -8.26 20.41
N TRP A 317 15.19 -8.84 19.25
CA TRP A 317 14.16 -9.86 19.14
C TRP A 317 14.51 -11.13 19.91
N PHE A 318 15.73 -11.63 19.76
CA PHE A 318 16.20 -12.82 20.47
C PHE A 318 16.10 -12.65 21.99
N ARG A 319 16.52 -11.49 22.51
CA ARG A 319 16.42 -11.19 23.94
C ARG A 319 14.96 -11.08 24.39
N PHE A 320 14.12 -10.42 23.61
CA PHE A 320 12.70 -10.27 23.90
C PHE A 320 12.00 -11.62 23.98
N GLU A 321 12.24 -12.52 23.01
CA GLU A 321 11.66 -13.86 23.04
C GLU A 321 12.08 -14.66 24.28
N GLN A 322 13.36 -14.59 24.69
CA GLN A 322 13.84 -15.30 25.87
C GLN A 322 13.17 -14.81 27.16
N GLU A 323 13.10 -13.49 27.33
CA GLU A 323 12.45 -12.89 28.51
C GLU A 323 10.94 -13.16 28.51
N LEU A 324 10.28 -13.08 27.35
CA LEU A 324 8.86 -13.40 27.19
C LEU A 324 8.54 -14.88 27.46
N LYS A 325 9.41 -15.81 27.04
CA LYS A 325 9.25 -17.26 27.30
C LYS A 325 9.44 -17.61 28.78
N SER A 326 10.37 -16.93 29.46
CA SER A 326 10.73 -17.25 30.85
C SER A 326 9.98 -16.46 31.91
N VAL A 327 9.31 -15.36 31.54
CA VAL A 327 8.63 -14.42 32.46
C VAL A 327 9.53 -14.03 33.65
N LYS A 328 10.84 -13.93 33.41
CA LYS A 328 11.83 -13.52 34.43
C LYS A 328 12.27 -12.09 34.15
N SER A 329 11.59 -11.10 34.71
CA SER A 329 12.10 -9.73 34.78
C SER A 329 13.12 -9.60 35.91
N ASN A 330 14.27 -10.27 35.80
CA ASN A 330 15.24 -10.37 36.90
C ASN A 330 16.16 -9.14 37.01
N SER A 331 15.95 -8.05 36.24
CA SER A 331 16.92 -6.94 36.16
C SER A 331 16.33 -5.52 36.03
N ASN A 332 15.05 -5.28 36.34
CA ASN A 332 14.40 -3.96 36.19
C ASN A 332 14.57 -3.35 34.78
N PHE A 333 14.58 -4.19 33.74
CA PHE A 333 14.74 -3.81 32.32
C PHE A 333 16.01 -2.99 32.00
N LYS A 334 17.09 -3.14 32.78
CA LYS A 334 18.36 -2.41 32.57
C LYS A 334 18.91 -2.55 31.14
N PHE A 335 18.86 -3.76 30.58
CA PHE A 335 19.28 -4.02 29.20
C PHE A 335 18.52 -3.13 28.21
N TRP A 336 17.19 -3.18 28.24
CA TRP A 336 16.33 -2.41 27.34
C TRP A 336 16.57 -0.90 27.45
N LYS A 337 16.67 -0.38 28.68
CA LYS A 337 16.96 1.05 28.90
C LYS A 337 18.29 1.48 28.27
N SER A 338 19.32 0.62 28.32
CA SER A 338 20.61 0.89 27.67
C SER A 338 20.48 0.91 26.15
N GLU A 339 19.86 -0.13 25.57
CA GLU A 339 19.69 -0.27 24.12
C GLU A 339 18.87 0.87 23.51
N ILE A 340 17.76 1.24 24.15
CA ILE A 340 16.92 2.36 23.71
C ILE A 340 17.69 3.68 23.80
N LYS A 341 18.48 3.88 24.87
CA LYS A 341 19.33 5.07 25.01
C LYS A 341 20.36 5.17 23.88
N ASP A 342 21.03 4.06 23.54
CA ASP A 342 22.03 4.05 22.47
C ASP A 342 21.39 4.34 21.10
N LEU A 343 20.23 3.76 20.81
CA LEU A 343 19.45 4.08 19.60
C LEU A 343 18.99 5.54 19.57
N ASN A 344 18.56 6.09 20.70
CA ASN A 344 18.20 7.52 20.79
C ASN A 344 19.40 8.43 20.55
N ASN A 345 20.60 8.07 21.02
CA ASN A 345 21.81 8.82 20.72
C ASN A 345 22.10 8.80 19.20
N MET A 346 21.94 7.65 18.53
CA MET A 346 22.09 7.54 17.08
C MET A 346 21.03 8.36 16.33
N LYS A 347 19.78 8.33 16.78
CA LYS A 347 18.66 9.14 16.26
C LYS A 347 18.95 10.65 16.32
N LEU A 348 19.78 11.11 17.27
CA LEU A 348 20.16 12.51 17.43
C LEU A 348 21.45 12.89 16.68
N ASP A 349 22.19 11.94 16.09
CA ASP A 349 23.43 12.21 15.37
C ASP A 349 23.17 12.68 13.92
N ASN A 350 23.06 13.99 13.75
CA ASN A 350 22.84 14.63 12.45
C ASN A 350 24.02 14.47 11.45
N LYS A 351 25.17 13.91 11.87
CA LYS A 351 26.30 13.68 10.97
C LYS A 351 26.15 12.39 10.16
N ASN A 352 25.25 11.49 10.56
CA ASN A 352 25.00 10.23 9.87
C ASN A 352 23.50 9.99 9.63
N PRO A 353 22.90 10.62 8.58
CA PRO A 353 21.48 10.52 8.29
C PRO A 353 20.98 9.08 8.08
N LEU A 354 21.80 8.21 7.48
CA LEU A 354 21.42 6.81 7.27
C LEU A 354 21.32 6.04 8.61
N ALA A 355 22.27 6.27 9.53
CA ALA A 355 22.21 5.68 10.87
C ALA A 355 21.09 6.28 11.73
N GLN A 356 20.80 7.59 11.58
CA GLN A 356 19.65 8.22 12.22
C GLN A 356 18.34 7.57 11.76
N ASN A 357 18.13 7.42 10.45
CA ASN A 357 16.94 6.78 9.91
C ASN A 357 16.83 5.33 10.38
N MET A 358 17.93 4.57 10.37
CA MET A 358 17.99 3.21 10.93
C MET A 358 17.57 3.16 12.39
N ALA A 359 18.09 4.05 13.23
CA ALA A 359 17.74 4.07 14.64
C ALA A 359 16.24 4.34 14.86
N ILE A 360 15.65 5.25 14.08
CA ILE A 360 14.21 5.52 14.08
C ILE A 360 13.43 4.25 13.70
N ARG A 361 13.82 3.58 12.60
CA ARG A 361 13.18 2.34 12.15
C ARG A 361 13.21 1.26 13.23
N VAL A 362 14.37 1.00 13.83
CA VAL A 362 14.54 -0.02 14.87
C VAL A 362 13.71 0.30 16.11
N LEU A 363 13.69 1.56 16.56
CA LEU A 363 12.89 1.98 17.72
C LEU A 363 11.39 1.76 17.48
N TYR A 364 10.87 2.21 16.33
CA TYR A 364 9.46 2.02 15.98
C TYR A 364 9.11 0.55 15.78
N TRP A 365 9.96 -0.20 15.06
CA TRP A 365 9.79 -1.63 14.87
C TRP A 365 9.63 -2.33 16.22
N PHE A 366 10.58 -2.11 17.14
CA PHE A 366 10.58 -2.80 18.42
C PHE A 366 9.38 -2.40 19.29
N GLN A 367 9.01 -1.12 19.28
CA GLN A 367 7.81 -0.63 19.96
C GLN A 367 6.55 -1.36 19.48
N VAL A 368 6.36 -1.46 18.16
CA VAL A 368 5.20 -2.13 17.54
C VAL A 368 5.23 -3.63 17.82
N SER A 369 6.39 -4.30 17.68
CA SER A 369 6.53 -5.74 17.93
C SER A 369 6.17 -6.10 19.38
N VAL A 370 6.61 -5.32 20.37
CA VAL A 370 6.26 -5.55 21.78
C VAL A 370 4.76 -5.33 22.02
N TYR A 371 4.17 -4.30 21.40
CA TYR A 371 2.73 -4.04 21.49
C TYR A 371 1.91 -5.19 20.90
N GLU A 372 2.23 -5.62 19.68
CA GLU A 372 1.51 -6.69 18.97
C GLU A 372 1.60 -8.02 19.72
N ALA A 373 2.80 -8.38 20.20
CA ALA A 373 3.00 -9.55 21.07
C ALA A 373 2.15 -9.45 22.35
N GLY A 374 2.06 -8.26 22.96
CA GLY A 374 1.16 -8.03 24.09
C GLY A 374 -0.30 -8.30 23.74
N GLN A 375 -0.81 -7.73 22.64
CA GLN A 375 -2.19 -7.95 22.22
C GLN A 375 -2.49 -9.42 21.88
N GLU A 376 -1.53 -10.13 21.30
CA GLU A 376 -1.65 -11.56 21.05
C GLU A 376 -1.75 -12.37 22.34
N ASN A 377 -0.84 -12.13 23.30
CA ASN A 377 -0.87 -12.80 24.60
C ASN A 377 -2.17 -12.50 25.36
N LYS A 378 -2.71 -11.28 25.25
CA LYS A 378 -4.02 -10.91 25.79
C LYS A 378 -5.15 -11.76 25.16
N ARG A 379 -5.19 -11.90 23.84
CA ARG A 379 -6.17 -12.75 23.14
C ARG A 379 -6.07 -14.22 23.57
N ASN A 380 -4.84 -14.70 23.78
CA ASN A 380 -4.54 -16.07 24.18
C ASN A 380 -4.63 -16.29 25.70
N ARG A 381 -5.09 -15.30 26.49
CA ARG A 381 -5.22 -15.35 27.96
C ARG A 381 -3.90 -15.65 28.70
N GLN A 382 -2.76 -15.27 28.13
CA GLN A 382 -1.43 -15.39 28.74
C GLN A 382 -1.10 -14.12 29.53
N ASN A 383 -1.75 -13.96 30.70
CA ASN A 383 -1.75 -12.70 31.46
C ASN A 383 -0.34 -12.22 31.87
N GLU A 384 0.53 -13.11 32.37
CA GLU A 384 1.87 -12.71 32.81
C GLU A 384 2.72 -12.15 31.66
N LYS A 385 2.67 -12.80 30.49
CA LYS A 385 3.34 -12.32 29.28
C LYS A 385 2.76 -11.01 28.76
N PHE A 386 1.44 -10.87 28.83
CA PHE A 386 0.78 -9.60 28.49
C PHE A 386 1.28 -8.46 29.40
N THR A 387 1.33 -8.68 30.72
CA THR A 387 1.84 -7.70 31.68
C THR A 387 3.30 -7.34 31.40
N TYR A 388 4.17 -8.33 31.14
CA TYR A 388 5.55 -8.09 30.75
C TYR A 388 5.67 -7.20 29.50
N CYS A 389 4.88 -7.49 28.45
CA CYS A 389 4.86 -6.64 27.24
C CYS A 389 4.38 -5.22 27.54
N GLN A 390 3.38 -5.04 28.42
CA GLN A 390 2.90 -3.72 28.81
C GLN A 390 3.96 -2.91 29.54
N GLU A 391 4.70 -3.52 30.46
CA GLU A 391 5.80 -2.86 31.18
C GLU A 391 6.94 -2.47 30.23
N LEU A 392 7.36 -3.38 29.35
CA LEU A 392 8.41 -3.09 28.37
C LEU A 392 7.97 -2.01 27.38
N TYR A 393 6.73 -2.07 26.88
CA TYR A 393 6.17 -1.07 25.98
C TYR A 393 6.17 0.34 26.61
N LYS A 394 5.82 0.42 27.90
CA LYS A 394 5.89 1.67 28.66
C LYS A 394 7.32 2.21 28.72
N ILE A 395 8.31 1.35 29.00
CA ILE A 395 9.72 1.75 29.04
C ILE A 395 10.21 2.27 27.68
N ILE A 396 9.84 1.59 26.60
CA ILE A 396 10.16 2.02 25.23
C ILE A 396 9.58 3.41 24.96
N THR A 397 8.31 3.62 25.36
CA THR A 397 7.58 4.87 25.09
C THR A 397 8.02 6.03 25.99
N GLU A 398 8.44 5.79 27.23
CA GLU A 398 8.93 6.83 28.14
C GLU A 398 10.37 7.25 27.85
N THR A 399 11.14 6.40 27.17
CA THR A 399 12.57 6.64 26.91
C THR A 399 12.85 7.15 25.48
N ASN A 400 11.97 6.85 24.52
CA ASN A 400 12.00 7.33 23.12
C ASN A 400 11.29 8.69 22.98
#